data_AF-A0A3B9P5F1-F1
#
_entry.id   AF-A0A3B9P5F1-F1
#
_cell.length_a   1.000
_cell.length_b   1.000
_cell.length_c   1.000
_cell.angle_alpha   90.00
_cell.angle_beta   90.00
_cell.angle_gamma   90.00
#
_symmetry.space_group_name_H-M   'P 1'
#
loop_
_entity.id
_entity.type
_entity.pdbx_description
1 polymer ?
#
loop_
_entity_poly.entity_id
_entity_poly.type
_entity_poly.pdbx_seq_one_letter_code
_entity_poly.pdbx_strand_id
1 'polypeptide(L)'
;MALIDVNGKRFKNFMAKLYGIGAAVVILGAMFKIMHWEGANFMLVAGLTTEAVIFFFSAFEKPATEYDWSLVYPELAKGDGDESMTITQQLDNALENGGIDSELIARLGEGMRSLSETAGALSGAVDAAGATAKYSEQLNSAAANMESLNALYAVQLENTTAQVESQNDVMEKLANASTDVSDLAGQISALKGNLANLNSIYGGMLT
;
A
#
# COMPACT_ATOMS: atom_id res chain seq x y z
N MET A 1 -12.59 1.80 55.45
CA MET A 1 -11.92 0.48 55.45
C MET A 1 -11.98 -0.04 54.02
N ALA A 2 -10.93 0.16 53.23
CA ALA A 2 -10.88 -0.35 51.87
C ALA A 2 -10.67 -1.88 51.94
N LEU A 3 -11.64 -2.66 51.47
CA LEU A 3 -11.64 -4.13 51.49
C LEU A 3 -10.66 -4.77 50.48
N ILE A 4 -9.95 -3.94 49.70
CA ILE A 4 -9.01 -4.38 48.66
C ILE A 4 -7.65 -3.78 49.00
N ASP A 5 -6.67 -4.64 49.30
CA ASP A 5 -5.27 -4.25 49.45
C ASP A 5 -4.65 -4.01 48.07
N VAL A 6 -4.74 -2.77 47.62
CA VAL A 6 -4.21 -2.28 46.33
C VAL A 6 -2.67 -2.43 46.24
N ASN A 7 -1.98 -2.55 47.38
CA ASN A 7 -0.52 -2.74 47.43
C ASN A 7 -0.09 -4.21 47.51
N GLY A 8 -1.03 -5.15 47.65
CA GLY A 8 -0.74 -6.56 47.73
C GLY A 8 -0.10 -7.11 46.45
N LYS A 9 0.92 -7.96 46.60
CA LYS A 9 1.55 -8.68 45.47
C LYS A 9 0.52 -9.46 44.63
N ARG A 10 -0.56 -9.92 45.27
CA ARG A 10 -1.72 -10.56 44.63
C ARG A 10 -2.49 -9.61 43.70
N PHE A 11 -2.73 -8.37 44.14
CA PHE A 11 -3.48 -7.36 43.39
C PHE A 11 -2.69 -6.88 42.16
N LYS A 12 -1.38 -6.59 42.33
CA LYS A 12 -0.50 -6.22 41.21
C LYS A 12 -0.39 -7.32 40.16
N ASN A 13 -0.22 -8.57 40.60
CA ASN A 13 -0.19 -9.72 39.68
C ASN A 13 -1.54 -9.95 38.98
N PHE A 14 -2.65 -9.66 39.67
CA PHE A 14 -3.98 -9.72 39.07
C PHE A 14 -4.16 -8.61 38.01
N MET A 15 -3.77 -7.36 38.32
CA MET A 15 -3.84 -6.25 37.37
C MET A 15 -2.96 -6.47 36.15
N ALA A 16 -1.72 -6.94 36.31
CA ALA A 16 -0.84 -7.28 35.19
C ALA A 16 -1.49 -8.30 34.22
N LYS A 17 -2.21 -9.30 34.77
CA LYS A 17 -2.96 -10.27 33.95
C LYS A 17 -4.22 -9.65 33.34
N LEU A 18 -4.91 -8.77 34.06
CA LEU A 18 -6.11 -8.09 33.59
C LEU A 18 -5.79 -7.18 32.39
N TYR A 19 -4.69 -6.41 32.46
CA TYR A 19 -4.20 -5.61 31.34
C TYR A 19 -3.84 -6.50 30.13
N GLY A 20 -3.12 -7.60 30.34
CA GLY A 20 -2.74 -8.51 29.25
C GLY A 20 -3.93 -9.20 28.58
N ILE A 21 -4.90 -9.69 29.37
CA ILE A 21 -6.12 -10.32 28.84
C ILE A 21 -6.99 -9.28 28.13
N GLY A 22 -7.14 -8.08 28.70
CA GLY A 22 -7.87 -6.98 28.09
C GLY A 22 -7.32 -6.56 26.74
N ALA A 23 -6.01 -6.33 26.67
CA ALA A 23 -5.32 -5.99 25.43
C ALA A 23 -5.54 -7.05 24.34
N ALA A 24 -5.51 -8.34 24.71
CA ALA A 24 -5.78 -9.42 23.76
C ALA A 24 -7.21 -9.36 23.19
N VAL A 25 -8.23 -9.10 24.02
CA VAL A 25 -9.63 -8.98 23.57
C VAL A 25 -9.81 -7.75 22.65
N VAL A 26 -9.17 -6.63 22.98
CA VAL A 26 -9.19 -5.41 22.14
C VAL A 26 -8.54 -5.64 20.79
N ILE A 27 -7.35 -6.26 20.76
CA ILE A 27 -6.64 -6.58 19.51
C ILE A 27 -7.48 -7.52 18.64
N LEU A 28 -8.14 -8.51 19.23
CA LEU A 28 -9.06 -9.39 18.49
C LEU A 28 -10.27 -8.62 17.93
N GLY A 29 -10.84 -7.68 18.69
CA GLY A 29 -11.91 -6.80 18.21
C GLY A 29 -11.49 -5.92 17.03
N ALA A 30 -10.30 -5.32 17.11
CA ALA A 30 -9.73 -4.54 16.01
C ALA A 30 -9.44 -5.41 14.78
N MET A 31 -8.89 -6.61 14.98
CA MET A 31 -8.62 -7.56 13.90
C MET A 31 -9.90 -7.97 13.16
N PHE A 32 -10.97 -8.30 13.88
CA PHE A 32 -12.27 -8.63 13.27
C PHE A 32 -12.83 -7.46 12.45
N LYS A 33 -12.65 -6.23 12.93
CA LYS A 33 -13.08 -5.02 12.21
C LYS A 33 -12.32 -4.82 10.90
N ILE A 34 -11.01 -5.08 10.89
CA ILE A 34 -10.17 -4.96 9.70
C ILE A 34 -10.47 -6.06 8.68
N MET A 35 -10.67 -7.29 9.15
CA MET A 35 -10.94 -8.45 8.29
C MET A 35 -12.39 -8.57 7.81
N HIS A 36 -13.29 -7.68 8.26
CA HIS A 36 -14.71 -7.65 7.90
C HIS A 36 -15.45 -8.97 8.18
N TRP A 37 -15.06 -9.68 9.24
CA TRP A 37 -15.72 -10.93 9.63
C TRP A 37 -17.13 -10.67 10.17
N GLU A 38 -18.03 -11.64 10.01
CA GLU A 38 -19.39 -11.55 10.52
C GLU A 38 -19.37 -11.37 12.06
N GLY A 39 -20.13 -10.41 12.57
CA GLY A 39 -20.10 -10.05 14.00
C GLY A 39 -18.95 -9.13 14.43
N ALA A 40 -18.16 -8.57 13.50
CA ALA A 40 -17.04 -7.68 13.82
C ALA A 40 -17.41 -6.48 14.73
N ASN A 41 -18.58 -5.89 14.51
CA ASN A 41 -19.04 -4.78 15.36
C ASN A 41 -19.29 -5.23 16.81
N PHE A 42 -19.82 -6.43 17.01
CA PHE A 42 -20.05 -6.99 18.35
C PHE A 42 -18.73 -7.27 19.06
N MET A 43 -17.76 -7.86 18.37
CA MET A 43 -16.43 -8.13 18.92
C MET A 43 -15.66 -6.84 19.25
N LEU A 44 -15.79 -5.80 18.42
CA LEU A 44 -15.18 -4.50 18.67
C LEU A 44 -15.80 -3.79 19.88
N VAL A 45 -17.13 -3.83 20.03
CA VAL A 45 -17.81 -3.30 21.23
C VAL A 45 -17.38 -4.06 22.49
N ALA A 46 -17.25 -5.38 22.43
CA ALA A 46 -16.77 -6.19 23.55
C ALA A 46 -15.33 -5.83 23.96
N GLY A 47 -14.43 -5.62 22.98
CA GLY A 47 -13.06 -5.16 23.21
C GLY A 47 -13.01 -3.79 23.88
N LEU A 48 -13.67 -2.79 23.29
CA LEU A 48 -13.68 -1.43 23.84
C LEU A 48 -14.35 -1.34 25.22
N THR A 49 -15.41 -2.13 25.46
CA THR A 49 -16.04 -2.21 26.79
C THR A 49 -15.09 -2.82 27.82
N THR A 50 -14.32 -3.84 27.43
CA THR A 50 -13.29 -4.44 28.29
C THR A 50 -12.21 -3.42 28.65
N GLU A 51 -11.78 -2.60 27.68
CA GLU A 51 -10.79 -1.54 27.91
C GLU A 51 -11.31 -0.43 28.85
N ALA A 52 -12.57 0.00 28.68
CA ALA A 52 -13.20 0.96 29.58
C ALA A 52 -13.24 0.48 31.04
N VAL A 53 -13.53 -0.82 31.25
CA VAL A 53 -13.53 -1.42 32.59
C VAL A 53 -12.11 -1.46 33.18
N ILE A 54 -11.11 -1.79 32.38
CA ILE A 54 -9.71 -1.84 32.82
C ILE A 54 -9.20 -0.46 33.20
N PHE A 55 -9.45 0.56 32.38
CA PHE A 55 -9.09 1.94 32.69
C PHE A 55 -9.77 2.45 33.97
N PHE A 56 -11.03 2.09 34.18
CA PHE A 56 -11.74 2.44 35.40
C PHE A 56 -11.06 1.86 36.65
N PHE A 57 -10.63 0.59 36.60
CA PHE A 57 -9.91 -0.02 37.73
C PHE A 57 -8.45 0.45 37.85
N SER A 58 -7.80 0.81 36.73
CA SER A 58 -6.45 1.38 36.70
C SER A 58 -6.36 2.71 37.44
N ALA A 59 -7.43 3.51 37.44
CA ALA A 59 -7.48 4.78 38.18
C ALA A 59 -7.30 4.63 39.70
N PHE A 60 -7.50 3.42 40.25
CA PHE A 60 -7.28 3.12 41.66
C PHE A 60 -5.88 2.59 41.95
N GLU A 61 -5.05 2.35 40.92
CA GLU A 61 -3.66 1.96 41.07
C GLU A 61 -2.81 3.19 41.45
N LYS A 62 -1.88 3.02 42.40
CA LYS A 62 -0.99 4.12 42.79
C LYS A 62 -0.11 4.50 41.59
N PRO A 63 0.09 5.79 41.28
CA PRO A 63 1.03 6.21 40.25
C PRO A 63 2.38 5.55 40.47
N ALA A 64 2.98 5.07 39.38
CA ALA A 64 4.27 4.38 39.43
C ALA A 64 5.27 5.25 40.19
N THR A 65 5.96 4.65 41.17
CA THR A 65 7.01 5.35 41.90
C THR A 65 8.09 5.75 40.90
N GLU A 66 8.28 7.04 40.68
CA GLU A 66 9.41 7.54 39.90
C GLU A 66 10.68 6.99 40.54
N TYR A 67 11.42 6.21 39.76
CA TYR A 67 12.66 5.64 40.22
C TYR A 67 13.68 6.76 40.23
N ASP A 68 14.32 6.99 41.38
CA ASP A 68 15.31 8.03 41.53
C ASP A 68 16.62 7.60 40.84
N TRP A 69 16.69 7.87 39.53
CA TRP A 69 17.83 7.52 38.67
C TRP A 69 19.13 8.23 39.07
N SER A 70 19.03 9.25 39.93
CA SER A 70 20.14 10.01 40.50
C SER A 70 21.07 9.14 41.36
N LEU A 71 20.55 8.05 41.93
CA LEU A 71 21.32 7.07 42.71
C LEU A 71 22.25 6.21 41.85
N VAL A 72 21.95 6.04 40.56
CA VAL A 72 22.71 5.19 39.62
C VAL A 72 23.54 6.03 38.66
N TYR A 73 23.06 7.22 38.30
CA TYR A 73 23.77 8.21 37.49
C TYR A 73 23.84 9.54 38.26
N PRO A 74 24.87 9.75 39.09
CA PRO A 74 25.01 10.97 39.90
C PRO A 74 25.16 12.25 39.06
N GLU A 75 25.46 12.12 37.77
CA GLU A 75 25.45 13.23 36.80
C GLU A 75 24.05 13.82 36.57
N LEU A 76 22.97 13.06 36.83
CA LEU A 76 21.59 13.56 36.79
C LEU A 76 21.16 14.17 38.14
N ALA A 77 21.76 13.73 39.25
CA ALA A 77 21.52 14.30 40.60
C ALA A 77 22.05 15.73 40.73
N LYS A 78 23.16 16.02 40.05
CA LYS A 78 23.71 17.37 39.94
C LYS A 78 22.96 18.25 38.93
N GLY A 79 21.94 17.71 38.27
CA GLY A 79 21.18 18.36 37.21
C GLY A 79 19.90 19.05 37.67
N ASP A 80 19.68 19.23 38.96
CA ASP A 80 18.51 19.98 39.49
C ASP A 80 18.92 21.36 40.04
N GLY A 81 19.79 22.02 39.30
CA GLY A 81 20.21 23.42 39.52
C GLY A 81 20.44 24.21 38.25
N ASP A 82 20.10 23.65 37.09
CA ASP A 82 19.99 24.39 35.84
C ASP A 82 18.80 23.78 35.12
N GLU A 83 17.61 24.28 35.45
CA GLU A 83 16.51 24.25 34.49
C GLU A 83 17.15 24.60 33.16
N SER A 84 17.00 23.74 32.15
CA SER A 84 17.37 24.07 30.79
C SER A 84 16.46 25.22 30.40
N MET A 85 16.86 26.43 30.80
CA MET A 85 16.10 27.63 30.70
C MET A 85 15.66 27.70 29.26
N THR A 86 14.36 27.72 29.03
CA THR A 86 13.86 27.82 27.67
C THR A 86 14.50 29.05 27.03
N ILE A 87 14.76 29.01 25.73
CA ILE A 87 15.44 30.11 25.01
C ILE A 87 14.76 31.45 25.32
N THR A 88 13.44 31.43 25.54
CA THR A 88 12.61 32.53 26.01
C THR A 88 12.94 33.02 27.41
N GLN A 89 13.11 32.14 28.40
CA GLN A 89 13.49 32.52 29.76
C GLN A 89 14.94 33.04 29.82
N GLN A 90 15.85 32.48 29.02
CA GLN A 90 17.22 32.99 28.87
C GLN A 90 17.23 34.41 28.27
N LEU A 91 16.34 34.68 27.32
CA LEU A 91 16.17 35.99 26.71
C LEU A 91 15.58 37.02 27.68
N ASP A 92 14.56 36.62 28.46
CA ASP A 92 13.95 37.48 29.48
C ASP A 92 14.95 37.85 30.58
N ASN A 93 15.71 36.88 31.09
CA ASN A 93 16.72 37.11 32.14
C ASN A 93 17.87 38.00 31.65
N ALA A 94 18.23 37.88 30.38
CA ALA A 94 19.25 38.69 29.73
C ALA A 94 18.79 40.13 29.43
N LEU A 95 17.50 40.33 29.13
CA LEU A 95 16.90 41.66 28.97
C LEU A 95 16.70 42.38 30.32
N GLU A 96 16.46 41.62 31.39
CA GLU A 96 16.21 42.14 32.74
C GLU A 96 17.50 42.59 33.47
N ASN A 97 18.64 41.93 33.23
CA ASN A 97 19.87 42.16 34.00
C ASN A 97 20.93 43.07 33.35
N GLY A 98 20.75 43.48 32.10
CA GLY A 98 21.71 44.36 31.43
C GLY A 98 21.31 44.60 29.98
N GLY A 99 20.77 45.78 29.69
CA GLY A 99 20.22 46.11 28.37
C GLY A 99 21.16 45.74 27.22
N ILE A 100 20.65 44.95 26.27
CA ILE A 100 21.26 44.50 25.01
C ILE A 100 22.79 44.59 24.99
N ASP A 101 23.44 43.66 25.69
CA ASP A 101 24.88 43.50 25.62
C ASP A 101 25.32 42.86 24.28
N SER A 102 26.51 43.19 23.78
CA SER A 102 27.01 42.74 22.47
C SER A 102 27.11 41.20 22.38
N GLU A 103 27.33 40.55 23.52
CA GLU A 103 27.35 39.09 23.68
C GLU A 103 25.99 38.46 23.33
N LEU A 104 24.88 39.10 23.73
CA LEU A 104 23.52 38.61 23.47
C LEU A 104 23.15 38.72 22.00
N ILE A 105 23.56 39.81 21.34
CA ILE A 105 23.38 39.98 19.90
C ILE A 105 24.15 38.89 19.14
N ALA A 106 25.39 38.57 19.57
CA ALA A 106 26.20 37.52 18.96
C ALA A 106 25.55 36.13 19.14
N ARG A 107 25.07 35.80 20.34
CA ARG A 107 24.39 34.52 20.62
C ARG A 107 23.06 34.39 19.87
N LEU A 108 22.29 35.47 19.76
CA LEU A 108 21.07 35.50 18.96
C LEU A 108 21.36 35.34 17.46
N GLY A 109 22.43 35.96 16.97
CA GLY A 109 22.90 35.80 15.60
C GLY A 109 23.27 34.36 15.27
N GLU A 110 24.03 33.71 16.16
CA GLU A 110 24.38 32.29 16.01
C GLU A 110 23.14 31.38 16.09
N GLY A 111 22.22 31.67 17.02
CA GLY A 111 20.94 30.96 17.15
C GLY A 111 20.07 31.05 15.89
N MET A 112 19.91 32.24 15.31
CA MET A 112 19.19 32.41 14.05
C MET A 112 19.88 31.71 12.87
N ARG A 113 21.22 31.71 12.86
CA ARG A 113 22.00 31.07 11.80
C ARG A 113 21.86 29.54 11.86
N SER A 114 21.94 28.97 13.06
CA SER A 114 21.67 27.55 13.33
C SER A 114 20.23 27.16 12.99
N LEU A 115 19.25 28.01 13.32
CA LEU A 115 17.85 27.79 12.95
C LEU A 115 17.66 27.80 11.42
N SER A 116 18.30 28.73 10.71
CA SER A 116 18.26 28.83 9.24
C SER A 116 18.88 27.59 8.58
N GLU A 117 20.01 27.11 9.09
CA GLU A 117 20.65 25.89 8.61
C GLU A 117 19.79 24.65 8.85
N THR A 118 19.19 24.54 10.04
CA THR A 118 18.26 23.44 10.39
C THR A 118 16.99 23.48 9.53
N ALA A 119 16.42 24.66 9.29
CA ALA A 119 15.27 24.84 8.41
C ALA A 119 15.60 24.48 6.95
N GLY A 120 16.79 24.84 6.47
CA GLY A 120 17.29 24.43 5.15
C GLY A 120 17.44 22.90 5.02
N ALA A 121 18.01 22.25 6.04
CA ALA A 121 18.12 20.79 6.08
C ALA A 121 16.74 20.10 6.12
N LEU A 122 15.78 20.66 6.87
CA LEU A 122 14.41 20.15 6.92
C LEU A 122 13.71 20.30 5.57
N SER A 123 13.88 21.42 4.87
CA SER A 123 13.37 21.60 3.50
C SER A 123 13.91 20.53 2.56
N GLY A 124 15.21 20.25 2.61
CA GLY A 124 15.83 19.19 1.80
C GLY A 124 15.31 17.78 2.12
N ALA A 125 15.03 17.51 3.40
CA ALA A 125 14.43 16.24 3.82
C ALA A 125 12.97 16.09 3.34
N VAL A 126 12.19 17.17 3.34
CA VAL A 126 10.81 17.19 2.81
C VAL A 126 10.81 16.95 1.30
N ASP A 127 11.73 17.57 0.57
CA ASP A 127 11.89 17.34 -0.88
C ASP A 127 12.30 15.88 -1.19
N ALA A 128 13.21 15.30 -0.40
CA ALA A 128 13.63 13.90 -0.54
C ALA A 128 12.49 12.91 -0.22
N ALA A 129 11.67 13.21 0.80
CA ALA A 129 10.48 12.43 1.11
C ALA A 129 9.44 12.50 -0.03
N GLY A 130 9.24 13.70 -0.62
CA GLY A 130 8.39 13.88 -1.80
C GLY A 130 8.90 13.14 -3.04
N ALA A 131 10.21 13.12 -3.26
CA ALA A 131 10.83 12.33 -4.34
C ALA A 131 10.63 10.83 -4.15
N THR A 132 10.70 10.34 -2.91
CA THR A 132 10.46 8.93 -2.57
C THR A 132 9.01 8.53 -2.83
N ALA A 133 8.05 9.39 -2.47
CA ALA A 133 6.63 9.18 -2.78
C ALA A 133 6.38 9.10 -4.30
N LYS A 134 6.92 10.04 -5.07
CA LYS A 134 6.84 10.00 -6.55
C LYS A 134 7.49 8.77 -7.16
N TYR A 135 8.62 8.33 -6.62
CA TYR A 135 9.28 7.10 -7.07
C TYR A 135 8.42 5.86 -6.82
N SER A 136 7.79 5.75 -5.65
CA SER A 136 6.85 4.66 -5.34
C SER A 136 5.64 4.65 -6.27
N GLU A 137 5.09 5.82 -6.59
CA GLU A 137 3.97 5.94 -7.53
C GLU A 137 4.34 5.57 -8.97
N GLN A 138 5.54 5.96 -9.41
CA GLN A 138 6.09 5.54 -10.71
C GLN A 138 6.34 4.03 -10.78
N LEU A 139 6.84 3.42 -9.70
CA LEU A 139 7.01 1.97 -9.64
C LEU A 139 5.67 1.22 -9.70
N ASN A 140 4.65 1.70 -8.98
CA ASN A 140 3.31 1.11 -9.07
C ASN A 140 2.72 1.24 -10.47
N SER A 141 2.87 2.41 -11.10
CA SER A 141 2.44 2.62 -12.49
C SER A 141 3.19 1.71 -13.47
N ALA A 142 4.51 1.54 -13.29
CA ALA A 142 5.32 0.63 -14.10
C ALA A 142 4.88 -0.84 -13.92
N ALA A 143 4.59 -1.26 -12.69
CA ALA A 143 4.09 -2.60 -12.41
C ALA A 143 2.74 -2.87 -13.09
N ALA A 144 1.80 -1.92 -13.01
CA ALA A 144 0.51 -2.02 -13.70
C ALA A 144 0.66 -2.07 -15.24
N ASN A 145 1.58 -1.28 -15.80
CA ASN A 145 1.89 -1.33 -17.23
C ASN A 145 2.53 -2.66 -17.64
N MET A 146 3.41 -3.24 -16.82
CA MET A 146 3.99 -4.56 -17.08
C MET A 146 2.94 -5.67 -17.02
N GLU A 147 2.01 -5.60 -16.07
CA GLU A 147 0.88 -6.54 -15.99
C GLU A 147 0.00 -6.45 -17.24
N SER A 148 -0.35 -5.22 -17.65
CA SER A 148 -1.10 -4.97 -18.88
C SER A 148 -0.36 -5.48 -20.13
N LEU A 149 0.96 -5.27 -20.21
CA LEU A 149 1.80 -5.82 -21.28
C LEU A 149 1.78 -7.34 -21.31
N ASN A 150 1.83 -7.99 -20.15
CA ASN A 150 1.81 -9.44 -20.05
C ASN A 150 0.45 -10.00 -20.51
N ALA A 151 -0.64 -9.36 -20.09
CA ALA A 151 -1.99 -9.68 -20.57
C ALA A 151 -2.11 -9.47 -22.09
N LEU A 152 -1.58 -8.38 -22.62
CA LEU A 152 -1.57 -8.10 -24.06
C LEU A 152 -0.76 -9.17 -24.83
N TYR A 153 0.37 -9.62 -24.29
CA TYR A 153 1.17 -10.70 -24.88
C TYR A 153 0.40 -12.03 -24.91
N ALA A 154 -0.33 -12.37 -23.84
CA ALA A 154 -1.18 -13.55 -23.82
C ALA A 154 -2.27 -13.48 -24.88
N VAL A 155 -2.98 -12.34 -24.96
CA VAL A 155 -4.02 -12.10 -25.97
C VAL A 155 -3.46 -12.09 -27.39
N GLN A 156 -2.26 -11.54 -27.60
CA GLN A 156 -1.60 -11.54 -28.90
C GLN A 156 -1.24 -12.96 -29.33
N LEU A 157 -0.72 -13.79 -28.41
CA LEU A 157 -0.41 -15.18 -28.70
C LEU A 157 -1.68 -15.95 -29.09
N GLU A 158 -2.76 -15.78 -28.33
CA GLU A 158 -4.06 -16.39 -28.62
C GLU A 158 -4.62 -15.94 -29.97
N ASN A 159 -4.63 -14.64 -30.26
CA ASN A 159 -5.05 -14.11 -31.56
C ASN A 159 -4.19 -14.63 -32.72
N THR A 160 -2.87 -14.77 -32.50
CA THR A 160 -1.96 -15.31 -33.53
C THR A 160 -2.27 -16.78 -33.79
N THR A 161 -2.53 -17.58 -32.74
CA THR A 161 -2.94 -18.98 -32.88
C THR A 161 -4.28 -19.09 -33.62
N ALA A 162 -5.29 -18.32 -33.22
CA ALA A 162 -6.59 -18.29 -33.89
C ALA A 162 -6.47 -17.83 -35.35
N GLN A 163 -5.60 -16.86 -35.64
CA GLN A 163 -5.33 -16.40 -36.99
C GLN A 163 -4.65 -17.46 -37.85
N VAL A 164 -3.69 -18.22 -37.31
CA VAL A 164 -3.04 -19.34 -38.01
C VAL A 164 -4.05 -20.47 -38.28
N GLU A 165 -4.89 -20.79 -37.31
CA GLU A 165 -5.95 -21.81 -37.47
C GLU A 165 -6.97 -21.39 -38.54
N SER A 166 -7.45 -20.15 -38.48
CA SER A 166 -8.33 -19.59 -39.52
C SER A 166 -7.66 -19.53 -40.89
N GLN A 167 -6.36 -19.21 -40.95
CA GLN A 167 -5.62 -19.18 -42.21
C GLN A 167 -5.46 -20.58 -42.81
N ASN A 168 -5.22 -21.60 -41.98
CA ASN A 168 -5.20 -23.00 -42.41
C ASN A 168 -6.57 -23.46 -42.94
N ASP A 169 -7.66 -23.15 -42.23
CA ASP A 169 -9.04 -23.46 -42.68
C ASP A 169 -9.38 -22.77 -44.01
N VAL A 170 -8.98 -21.50 -44.18
CA VAL A 170 -9.13 -20.79 -45.46
C VAL A 170 -8.31 -21.46 -46.57
N MET A 171 -7.08 -21.87 -46.28
CA MET A 171 -6.23 -22.57 -47.25
C MET A 171 -6.83 -23.92 -47.67
N GLU A 172 -7.38 -24.68 -46.72
CA GLU A 172 -8.07 -25.94 -46.98
C GLU A 172 -9.33 -25.74 -47.85
N LYS A 173 -10.18 -24.78 -47.47
CA LYS A 173 -11.37 -24.42 -48.26
C LYS A 173 -11.01 -23.94 -49.66
N LEU A 174 -9.94 -23.17 -49.79
CA LEU A 174 -9.45 -22.69 -51.08
C LEU A 174 -8.90 -23.83 -51.94
N ALA A 175 -8.18 -24.78 -51.35
CA ALA A 175 -7.71 -25.97 -52.04
C ALA A 175 -8.88 -26.80 -52.58
N ASN A 176 -9.88 -27.08 -51.74
CA ASN A 176 -11.09 -27.81 -52.14
C ASN A 176 -11.87 -27.09 -53.24
N ALA A 177 -12.09 -25.77 -53.09
CA ALA A 177 -12.73 -24.97 -54.14
C ALA A 177 -11.94 -24.98 -55.45
N SER A 178 -10.61 -24.98 -55.38
CA SER A 178 -9.77 -25.07 -56.57
C SER A 178 -9.91 -26.43 -57.27
N THR A 179 -10.07 -27.52 -56.52
CA THR A 179 -10.39 -28.85 -57.06
C THR A 179 -11.78 -28.84 -57.71
N ASP A 180 -12.80 -28.32 -57.04
CA ASP A 180 -14.18 -28.24 -57.58
C ASP A 180 -14.23 -27.43 -58.89
N VAL A 181 -13.49 -26.33 -58.97
CA VAL A 181 -13.38 -25.52 -60.20
C VAL A 181 -12.68 -26.30 -61.32
N SER A 182 -11.66 -27.11 -61.00
CA SER A 182 -10.99 -27.97 -61.97
C SER A 182 -11.94 -29.03 -62.52
N ASP A 183 -12.70 -29.68 -61.65
CA ASP A 183 -13.70 -30.68 -62.03
C ASP A 183 -14.82 -30.08 -62.87
N LEU A 184 -15.31 -28.89 -62.51
CA LEU A 184 -16.29 -28.14 -63.28
C LEU A 184 -15.77 -27.82 -64.69
N ALA A 185 -14.51 -27.38 -64.81
CA ALA A 185 -13.88 -27.13 -66.11
C ALA A 185 -13.83 -28.41 -66.96
N GLY A 186 -13.53 -29.56 -66.35
CA GLY A 186 -13.61 -30.88 -66.98
C GLY A 186 -15.01 -31.22 -67.49
N GLN A 187 -16.04 -31.03 -66.65
CA GLN A 187 -17.45 -31.26 -67.02
C GLN A 187 -17.93 -30.35 -68.15
N ILE A 188 -17.55 -29.06 -68.14
CA ILE A 188 -17.85 -28.13 -69.22
C ILE A 188 -17.19 -28.56 -70.54
N SER A 189 -15.95 -29.04 -70.48
CA SER A 189 -15.25 -29.57 -71.66
C SER A 189 -15.98 -30.79 -72.25
N ALA A 190 -16.41 -31.72 -71.39
CA ALA A 190 -17.20 -32.88 -71.80
C ALA A 190 -18.57 -32.48 -72.40
N LEU A 191 -19.27 -31.52 -71.77
CA LEU A 191 -20.53 -30.97 -72.27
C LEU A 191 -20.36 -30.33 -73.65
N LYS A 192 -19.30 -29.55 -73.86
CA LYS A 192 -18.96 -28.96 -75.16
C LYS A 192 -18.76 -30.04 -76.22
N GLY A 193 -18.06 -31.13 -75.89
CA GLY A 193 -17.87 -32.28 -76.78
C GLY A 193 -19.20 -32.95 -77.16
N ASN A 194 -20.08 -33.18 -76.18
CA ASN A 194 -21.41 -33.75 -76.42
C ASN A 194 -22.29 -32.83 -77.27
N LEU A 195 -22.26 -31.52 -77.03
CA LEU A 195 -22.98 -30.54 -77.86
C LEU A 195 -22.43 -30.50 -79.29
N ALA A 196 -21.11 -30.62 -79.48
CA ALA A 196 -20.52 -30.71 -80.82
C ALA A 196 -20.97 -31.98 -81.56
N ASN A 197 -21.01 -33.13 -80.86
CA ASN A 197 -21.53 -34.37 -81.42
C ASN A 197 -23.02 -34.28 -81.77
N LEU A 198 -23.84 -33.72 -80.87
CA LEU A 198 -25.25 -33.46 -81.14
C LEU A 198 -25.43 -32.55 -82.35
N ASN A 199 -24.67 -31.46 -82.42
CA ASN A 199 -24.74 -30.53 -83.56
C ASN A 199 -24.30 -31.18 -84.88
N SER A 200 -23.34 -32.11 -84.86
CA SER A 200 -22.97 -32.88 -86.05
C SER A 200 -24.08 -33.83 -86.51
N ILE A 201 -24.78 -34.49 -85.58
CA ILE A 201 -25.88 -35.42 -85.90
C ILE A 201 -27.09 -34.63 -86.41
N TYR A 202 -27.46 -33.52 -85.74
CA TYR A 202 -28.57 -32.68 -86.17
C TYR A 202 -28.28 -31.90 -87.46
N GLY A 203 -27.03 -31.44 -87.66
CA GLY A 203 -26.61 -30.76 -88.89
C GLY A 203 -26.57 -31.67 -90.11
N GLY A 204 -26.18 -32.94 -89.93
CA GLY A 204 -26.25 -33.97 -90.98
C GLY A 204 -27.69 -34.42 -91.32
N MET A 205 -28.67 -33.99 -90.54
CA MET A 205 -30.10 -34.34 -90.72
C MET A 205 -30.90 -33.22 -91.40
N LEU A 206 -30.27 -32.05 -91.66
CA LEU A 206 -30.85 -30.88 -92.33
C LEU A 206 -30.35 -30.67 -93.77
N THR A 207 -29.52 -31.58 -94.29
CA THR A 207 -29.09 -31.68 -95.69
C THR A 207 -29.57 -32.99 -96.29
#